data_AF-S4P9A7-F1
#
_entry.id   AF-S4P9A7-F1
#
_cell.length_a   1.000
_cell.length_b   1.000
_cell.length_c   1.000
_cell.angle_alpha   90.00
_cell.angle_beta   90.00
_cell.angle_gamma   90.00
#
_symmetry.space_group_name_H-M   'P 1'
#
loop_
_entity.id
_entity.type
_entity.pdbx_description
1 polymer ?
#
loop_
_entity_poly.entity_id
_entity_poly.type
_entity_poly.pdbx_seq_one_letter_code
_entity_poly.pdbx_strand_id
1 'polypeptide(L)'
;MAEVFPTDIFHMGGDEVSEKCWNTSTEIQQFMKQNRWDLDNAGFLDLWNYFQTKAQDRVYKAFGKKLPLIMWTSTLTNYVHVDKYLNKDDYIIQVWTTGSDPQVKGLLQKGYKLIMSNYDALYFDCGFGAWVGSGNNWCSPYIGWQKVYENSPKVMA
;
A
#
# COMPACT_ATOMS: atom_id res chain seq x y z
N MET A 1 18.14 8.31 6.33
CA MET A 1 17.77 6.88 6.31
C MET A 1 18.84 6.05 5.61
N ALA A 2 19.11 6.26 4.32
CA ALA A 2 20.10 5.46 3.58
C ALA A 2 21.50 5.40 4.23
N GLU A 3 21.97 6.48 4.86
CA GLU A 3 23.28 6.53 5.53
C GLU A 3 23.42 5.53 6.71
N VAL A 4 22.35 5.31 7.47
CA VAL A 4 22.38 4.49 8.70
C VAL A 4 21.71 3.12 8.53
N PHE A 5 20.97 2.91 7.43
CA PHE A 5 20.29 1.65 7.12
C PHE A 5 20.83 1.06 5.82
N PRO A 6 21.82 0.16 5.88
CA PRO A 6 22.36 -0.54 4.71
C PRO A 6 21.42 -1.68 4.26
N THR A 7 20.18 -1.33 3.90
CA THR A 7 19.15 -2.26 3.43
C THR A 7 19.18 -2.43 1.91
N ASP A 8 18.74 -3.59 1.43
CA ASP A 8 18.60 -3.88 0.00
C ASP A 8 17.20 -3.58 -0.54
N ILE A 9 16.26 -3.19 0.32
CA ILE A 9 14.86 -2.86 -0.02
C ILE A 9 14.43 -1.63 0.78
N PHE A 10 13.55 -0.79 0.23
CA PHE A 10 12.99 0.36 0.95
C PHE A 10 11.46 0.34 0.94
N HIS A 11 10.84 0.46 2.11
CA HIS A 11 9.38 0.52 2.24
C HIS A 11 8.89 1.97 2.14
N MET A 12 7.97 2.25 1.21
CA MET A 12 7.46 3.60 0.93
C MET A 12 6.05 3.86 1.48
N GLY A 13 5.41 2.86 2.07
CA GLY A 13 4.08 3.01 2.68
C GLY A 13 3.02 2.90 1.60
N GLY A 14 2.31 3.99 1.33
CA GLY A 14 1.31 4.03 0.26
C GLY A 14 -0.06 3.47 0.65
N ASP A 15 -0.37 3.55 1.93
CA ASP A 15 -1.62 3.15 2.55
C ASP A 15 -2.60 4.33 2.74
N GLU A 16 -3.89 4.04 2.63
CA GLU A 16 -5.01 4.88 3.11
C GLU A 16 -5.01 6.37 2.71
N VAL A 17 -4.54 6.69 1.49
CA VAL A 17 -4.61 8.05 0.96
C VAL A 17 -6.06 8.51 0.83
N SER A 18 -6.35 9.67 1.43
CA SER A 18 -7.69 10.28 1.42
C SER A 18 -7.80 11.34 0.30
N GLU A 19 -8.52 10.99 -0.76
CA GLU A 19 -8.87 11.91 -1.86
C GLU A 19 -9.64 13.13 -1.34
N LYS A 20 -10.52 12.93 -0.35
CA LYS A 20 -11.27 14.01 0.30
C LYS A 20 -10.32 15.02 0.95
N CYS A 21 -9.26 14.55 1.62
CA CYS A 21 -8.26 15.42 2.25
C CYS A 21 -7.58 16.30 1.19
N TRP A 22 -7.08 15.70 0.10
CA TRP A 22 -6.49 16.47 -1.01
C TRP A 22 -7.47 17.45 -1.64
N ASN A 23 -8.73 17.06 -1.78
CA ASN A 23 -9.76 17.93 -2.34
C ASN A 23 -10.15 19.11 -1.43
N THR A 24 -9.63 19.21 -0.20
CA THR A 24 -9.80 20.42 0.62
C THR A 24 -8.77 21.52 0.34
N SER A 25 -7.65 21.21 -0.33
CA SER A 25 -6.60 22.18 -0.63
C SER A 25 -6.84 22.87 -1.98
N THR A 26 -6.94 24.20 -1.95
CA THR A 26 -7.08 25.03 -3.14
C THR A 26 -5.87 24.88 -4.06
N GLU A 27 -4.66 24.77 -3.50
CA GLU A 27 -3.41 24.62 -4.23
C GLU A 27 -3.37 23.29 -5.00
N ILE A 28 -3.80 22.20 -4.36
CA ILE A 28 -3.88 20.88 -5.02
C ILE A 28 -4.93 20.92 -6.14
N GLN A 29 -6.11 21.45 -5.88
CA GLN A 29 -7.15 21.55 -6.91
C GLN A 29 -6.68 22.38 -8.12
N GLN A 30 -6.00 23.50 -7.89
CA GLN A 30 -5.44 24.32 -8.95
C GLN A 30 -4.35 23.58 -9.73
N PHE A 31 -3.44 22.89 -9.03
CA PHE A 31 -2.41 22.07 -9.67
C PHE A 31 -3.02 20.98 -10.57
N MET A 32 -4.04 20.26 -10.09
CA MET A 32 -4.73 19.25 -10.89
C MET A 32 -5.39 19.84 -12.14
N LYS A 33 -6.13 20.95 -11.99
CA LYS A 33 -6.76 21.65 -13.12
C LYS A 33 -5.74 22.14 -14.16
N GLN A 34 -4.60 22.67 -13.72
CA GLN A 34 -3.51 23.10 -14.62
C GLN A 34 -2.93 21.93 -15.42
N ASN A 35 -2.88 20.74 -14.82
CA ASN A 35 -2.45 19.50 -15.48
C ASN A 35 -3.58 18.79 -16.26
N ARG A 36 -4.77 19.40 -16.36
CA ARG A 36 -5.96 18.85 -17.02
C ARG A 36 -6.44 17.53 -16.40
N TRP A 37 -6.31 17.41 -15.08
CA TRP A 37 -6.91 16.32 -14.32
C TRP A 37 -8.19 16.78 -13.65
N ASP A 38 -9.21 15.93 -13.71
CA ASP A 38 -10.49 16.16 -13.05
C ASP A 38 -10.37 15.98 -11.54
N LEU A 39 -11.27 16.62 -10.78
CA LEU A 39 -11.33 16.49 -9.32
C LEU A 39 -12.18 15.27 -8.91
N ASP A 40 -11.87 14.12 -9.51
CA ASP A 40 -12.50 12.83 -9.26
C ASP A 40 -11.46 11.77 -8.86
N ASN A 41 -11.93 10.58 -8.52
CA ASN A 41 -11.04 9.51 -8.02
C ASN A 41 -9.92 9.15 -9.02
N ALA A 42 -10.20 9.19 -10.33
CA ALA A 42 -9.20 8.90 -11.35
C ALA A 42 -8.12 9.99 -11.41
N GLY A 43 -8.52 11.26 -11.36
CA GLY A 43 -7.59 12.38 -11.28
C GLY A 43 -6.75 12.36 -10.01
N PHE A 44 -7.33 12.00 -8.86
CA PHE A 44 -6.55 11.86 -7.61
C PHE A 44 -5.59 10.68 -7.65
N LEU A 45 -5.89 9.60 -8.38
CA LEU A 45 -4.92 8.54 -8.65
C LEU A 45 -3.76 9.01 -9.54
N ASP A 46 -4.03 9.86 -10.55
CA ASP A 46 -2.97 10.47 -11.36
C ASP A 46 -2.08 11.41 -10.50
N LEU A 47 -2.68 12.15 -9.55
CA LEU A 47 -1.93 12.93 -8.57
C LEU A 47 -1.07 12.06 -7.65
N TRP A 48 -1.62 10.95 -7.15
CA TRP A 48 -0.86 10.01 -6.32
C TRP A 48 0.31 9.39 -7.10
N ASN A 49 0.07 8.97 -8.35
CA ASN A 49 1.11 8.46 -9.22
C ASN A 49 2.23 9.50 -9.47
N TYR A 50 1.86 10.78 -9.66
CA TYR A 50 2.83 11.87 -9.78
C TYR A 50 3.71 12.00 -8.53
N PHE A 51 3.10 11.96 -7.35
CA PHE A 51 3.83 11.97 -6.08
C PHE A 51 4.77 10.75 -5.97
N GLN A 52 4.24 9.56 -6.19
CA GLN A 52 4.98 8.31 -6.03
C GLN A 52 6.18 8.23 -6.98
N THR A 53 6.00 8.62 -8.24
CA THR A 53 7.07 8.65 -9.25
C THR A 53 8.20 9.60 -8.83
N LYS A 54 7.86 10.79 -8.32
CA LYS A 54 8.87 11.74 -7.83
C LYS A 54 9.55 11.26 -6.57
N ALA A 55 8.81 10.65 -5.64
CA ALA A 55 9.36 10.10 -4.41
C ALA A 55 10.33 8.93 -4.71
N GLN A 56 9.98 8.05 -5.64
CA GLN A 56 10.82 6.96 -6.12
C GLN A 56 12.18 7.46 -6.63
N ASP A 57 12.20 8.50 -7.48
CA ASP A 57 13.45 9.12 -7.94
C ASP A 57 14.33 9.59 -6.76
N ARG A 58 13.72 10.20 -5.74
CA ARG A 58 14.45 10.66 -4.55
C ARG A 58 15.00 9.50 -3.74
N VAL A 59 14.27 8.39 -3.60
CA VAL A 59 14.75 7.19 -2.93
C VAL A 59 15.96 6.61 -3.67
N TYR A 60 15.88 6.44 -4.99
CA TYR A 60 17.01 5.94 -5.79
C TYR A 60 18.24 6.82 -5.69
N LYS A 61 18.05 8.15 -5.71
CA LYS A 61 19.14 9.10 -5.50
C LYS A 61 19.75 8.98 -4.10
N ALA A 62 18.93 8.84 -3.07
CA ALA A 62 19.39 8.75 -1.68
C ALA A 62 20.18 7.46 -1.42
N PHE A 63 19.80 6.34 -2.03
CA PHE A 63 20.49 5.07 -1.92
C PHE A 63 21.63 4.89 -2.95
N GLY A 64 21.76 5.81 -3.91
CA GLY A 64 22.77 5.75 -4.98
C GLY A 64 22.59 4.59 -5.96
N LYS A 65 21.47 3.85 -5.88
CA LYS A 65 21.14 2.70 -6.72
C LYS A 65 19.63 2.53 -6.83
N LYS A 66 19.19 1.85 -7.89
CA LYS A 66 17.85 1.25 -7.89
C LYS A 66 17.83 0.09 -6.89
N LEU A 67 16.74 0.00 -6.15
CA LEU A 67 16.44 -1.09 -5.22
C LEU A 67 14.92 -1.34 -5.21
N PRO A 68 14.46 -2.56 -4.89
CA PRO A 68 13.03 -2.83 -4.79
C PRO A 68 12.36 -1.91 -3.76
N LEU A 69 11.15 -1.48 -4.10
CA LEU A 69 10.33 -0.61 -3.26
C LEU A 69 9.10 -1.37 -2.78
N ILE A 70 8.76 -1.30 -1.50
CA ILE A 70 7.55 -1.91 -0.95
C ILE A 70 6.44 -0.87 -0.83
N MET A 71 5.24 -1.22 -1.31
CA MET A 71 4.01 -0.45 -1.16
C MET A 71 2.91 -1.34 -0.56
N TRP A 72 2.06 -0.79 0.29
CA TRP A 72 0.88 -1.48 0.80
C TRP A 72 -0.18 -1.69 -0.28
N THR A 73 -1.01 -2.72 -0.13
CA THR A 73 -2.27 -2.82 -0.87
C THR A 73 -3.14 -1.59 -0.59
N SER A 74 -3.52 -0.87 -1.63
CA SER A 74 -4.35 0.34 -1.57
C SER A 74 -5.10 0.57 -2.89
N THR A 75 -5.83 1.69 -3.00
CA THR A 75 -6.49 2.08 -4.26
C THR A 75 -5.48 2.19 -5.41
N LEU A 76 -4.24 2.65 -5.16
CA LEU A 76 -3.21 2.78 -6.19
C LEU A 76 -2.74 1.42 -6.72
N THR A 77 -2.63 0.43 -5.83
CA THR A 77 -2.10 -0.90 -6.16
C THR A 77 -3.20 -1.90 -6.54
N ASN A 78 -4.42 -1.45 -6.84
CA ASN A 78 -5.49 -2.36 -7.24
C ASN A 78 -5.11 -3.08 -8.54
N TYR A 79 -5.18 -4.42 -8.55
CA TYR A 79 -4.71 -5.21 -9.70
C TYR A 79 -5.34 -4.81 -11.04
N VAL A 80 -6.55 -4.26 -11.05
CA VAL A 80 -7.25 -3.84 -12.28
C VAL A 80 -6.44 -2.80 -13.05
N HIS A 81 -5.79 -1.87 -12.35
CA HIS A 81 -5.10 -0.72 -12.96
C HIS A 81 -3.67 -0.49 -12.47
N VAL A 82 -3.13 -1.34 -11.60
CA VAL A 82 -1.79 -1.18 -11.01
C VAL A 82 -0.68 -0.95 -12.05
N ASP A 83 -0.75 -1.63 -13.20
CA ASP A 83 0.26 -1.52 -14.27
C ASP A 83 0.25 -0.17 -15.01
N LYS A 84 -0.78 0.67 -14.80
CA LYS A 84 -0.78 2.06 -15.28
C LYS A 84 0.19 2.93 -14.46
N TYR A 85 0.44 2.56 -13.21
CA TYR A 85 1.13 3.39 -12.22
C TYR A 85 2.45 2.78 -11.76
N LEU A 86 2.50 1.47 -11.54
CA LEU A 86 3.64 0.76 -10.97
C LEU A 86 4.12 -0.34 -11.93
N ASN A 87 5.37 -0.78 -11.73
CA ASN A 87 5.95 -1.93 -12.43
C ASN A 87 6.40 -2.97 -11.40
N LYS A 88 6.01 -4.24 -11.61
CA LYS A 88 6.36 -5.42 -10.78
C LYS A 88 7.86 -5.66 -10.56
N ASP A 89 8.72 -5.14 -11.44
CA ASP A 89 10.17 -5.29 -11.34
C ASP A 89 10.76 -4.30 -10.31
N ASP A 90 10.17 -3.11 -10.21
CA ASP A 90 10.57 -2.06 -9.26
C ASP A 90 9.82 -2.18 -7.92
N TYR A 91 8.59 -2.69 -7.91
CA TYR A 91 7.70 -2.70 -6.74
C TYR A 91 7.33 -4.10 -6.23
N ILE A 92 7.38 -4.27 -4.91
CA ILE A 92 6.85 -5.39 -4.13
C ILE A 92 5.60 -4.88 -3.41
N ILE A 93 4.53 -5.68 -3.36
CA ILE A 93 3.28 -5.27 -2.70
C ILE A 93 3.15 -5.99 -1.36
N GLN A 94 3.07 -5.25 -0.26
CA GLN A 94 2.74 -5.81 1.05
C GLN A 94 1.21 -5.83 1.22
N VAL A 95 0.66 -7.02 1.41
CA VAL A 95 -0.78 -7.26 1.44
C VAL A 95 -1.27 -7.22 2.87
N TRP A 96 -2.23 -6.36 3.14
CA TRP A 96 -2.95 -6.36 4.42
C TRP A 96 -4.44 -6.67 4.30
N THR A 97 -4.98 -6.90 3.10
CA THR A 97 -6.36 -7.42 2.90
C THR A 97 -6.55 -8.79 3.56
N THR A 98 -7.75 -9.37 3.55
CA THR A 98 -7.90 -10.76 3.99
C THR A 98 -7.13 -11.71 3.06
N GLY A 99 -6.75 -12.88 3.58
CA GLY A 99 -6.03 -13.89 2.78
C GLY A 99 -6.81 -14.42 1.57
N SER A 100 -8.13 -14.27 1.55
CA SER A 100 -9.02 -14.69 0.47
C SER A 100 -9.41 -13.56 -0.50
N ASP A 101 -8.87 -12.36 -0.32
CA ASP A 101 -9.22 -11.21 -1.15
C ASP A 101 -8.78 -11.43 -2.62
N PRO A 102 -9.66 -11.21 -3.62
CA PRO A 102 -9.29 -11.32 -5.04
C PRO A 102 -8.08 -10.49 -5.45
N GLN A 103 -7.75 -9.42 -4.72
CA GLN A 103 -6.55 -8.61 -4.94
C GLN A 103 -5.26 -9.44 -4.90
N VAL A 104 -5.16 -10.41 -4.00
CA VAL A 104 -3.99 -11.29 -3.87
C VAL A 104 -3.74 -12.03 -5.18
N LYS A 105 -4.77 -12.75 -5.65
CA LYS A 105 -4.69 -13.52 -6.88
C LYS A 105 -4.48 -12.63 -8.11
N GLY A 106 -5.18 -11.51 -8.19
CA GLY A 106 -5.04 -10.57 -9.30
C GLY A 106 -3.63 -9.99 -9.44
N LEU A 107 -3.00 -9.63 -8.31
CA LEU A 107 -1.61 -9.14 -8.30
C LEU A 107 -0.60 -10.25 -8.66
N LEU A 108 -0.79 -11.47 -8.14
CA LEU A 108 0.06 -12.62 -8.49
C LEU A 108 -0.03 -12.96 -9.98
N GLN A 109 -1.24 -12.96 -10.56
CA GLN A 109 -1.45 -13.19 -11.99
C GLN A 109 -0.76 -12.14 -12.88
N LYS A 110 -0.60 -10.92 -12.37
CA LYS A 110 0.17 -9.84 -13.02
C LYS A 110 1.67 -9.92 -12.75
N GLY A 111 2.13 -10.88 -11.95
CA GLY A 111 3.54 -11.13 -11.68
C GLY A 111 4.14 -10.24 -10.60
N TYR A 112 3.32 -9.55 -9.79
CA TYR A 112 3.82 -8.82 -8.63
C TYR A 112 4.28 -9.78 -7.53
N LYS A 113 5.37 -9.43 -6.87
CA LYS A 113 5.84 -10.12 -5.66
C LYS A 113 5.05 -9.61 -4.46
N LEU A 114 4.59 -10.53 -3.61
CA LEU A 114 3.77 -10.19 -2.44
C LEU A 114 4.50 -10.48 -1.12
N ILE A 115 4.31 -9.61 -0.13
CA ILE A 115 4.61 -9.87 1.28
C ILE A 115 3.26 -10.03 1.99
N MET A 116 3.01 -11.19 2.61
CA MET A 116 1.72 -11.46 3.25
C MET A 116 1.70 -10.91 4.67
N SER A 117 0.73 -10.03 4.93
CA SER A 117 0.44 -9.42 6.23
C SER A 117 -1.08 -9.29 6.42
N ASN A 118 -1.85 -10.28 5.93
CA ASN A 118 -3.30 -10.26 5.91
C ASN A 118 -3.89 -10.03 7.30
N TYR A 119 -4.72 -8.99 7.47
CA TYR A 119 -5.11 -8.51 8.80
C TYR A 119 -5.90 -9.54 9.60
N ASP A 120 -6.57 -10.48 8.93
CA ASP A 120 -7.37 -11.52 9.58
C ASP A 120 -6.53 -12.59 10.27
N ALA A 121 -5.22 -12.66 10.03
CA ALA A 121 -4.32 -13.61 10.69
C ALA A 121 -2.99 -13.02 11.19
N LEU A 122 -2.57 -11.84 10.71
CA LEU A 122 -1.21 -11.33 10.96
C LEU A 122 -1.16 -9.94 11.62
N TYR A 123 -2.30 -9.36 12.00
CA TYR A 123 -2.33 -8.11 12.77
C TYR A 123 -2.35 -8.40 14.28
N PHE A 124 -1.20 -8.22 14.93
CA PHE A 124 -1.03 -8.59 16.34
C PHE A 124 -1.53 -7.52 17.32
N ASP A 125 -1.98 -6.39 16.80
CA ASP A 125 -2.65 -5.34 17.55
C ASP A 125 -4.15 -5.61 17.74
N CYS A 126 -4.76 -6.58 17.05
CA CYS A 126 -6.19 -6.87 17.15
C CYS A 126 -6.59 -7.47 18.51
N GLY A 127 -7.83 -7.20 18.94
CA GLY A 127 -8.45 -7.87 20.09
C GLY A 127 -8.50 -7.07 21.39
N PHE A 128 -7.87 -5.90 21.41
CA PHE A 128 -7.84 -5.03 22.60
C PHE A 128 -9.00 -4.02 22.59
N GLY A 129 -9.04 -3.16 23.61
CA GLY A 129 -10.05 -2.10 23.71
C GLY A 129 -9.92 -1.05 22.60
N ALA A 130 -11.04 -0.43 22.24
CA ALA A 130 -11.04 0.72 21.35
C ALA A 130 -10.23 1.88 21.96
N TRP A 131 -9.37 2.50 21.16
CA TRP A 131 -8.61 3.68 21.59
C TRP A 131 -9.36 4.99 21.34
N VAL A 132 -10.34 5.00 20.42
CA VAL A 132 -11.36 6.05 20.27
C VAL A 132 -12.73 5.46 20.63
N GLY A 133 -13.45 6.12 21.53
CA GLY A 133 -14.79 5.68 21.93
C GLY A 133 -14.77 4.52 22.91
N SER A 134 -15.63 3.51 22.68
CA SER A 134 -15.81 2.35 23.56
C SER A 134 -15.93 1.06 22.75
N GLY A 135 -15.75 -0.10 23.40
CA GLY A 135 -15.76 -1.41 22.76
C GLY A 135 -14.34 -1.93 22.48
N ASN A 136 -14.17 -2.66 21.39
CA ASN A 136 -12.90 -3.24 20.96
C ASN A 136 -12.33 -2.50 19.74
N ASN A 137 -11.03 -2.69 19.47
CA ASN A 137 -10.39 -2.11 18.29
C ASN A 137 -10.86 -2.73 16.97
N TRP A 138 -10.51 -2.07 15.85
CA TRP A 138 -11.16 -2.25 14.54
C TRP A 138 -11.09 -3.67 13.95
N CYS A 139 -10.03 -4.42 14.23
CA CYS A 139 -9.77 -5.75 13.67
C CYS A 139 -9.98 -6.89 14.67
N SER A 140 -10.60 -6.61 15.82
CA SER A 140 -10.93 -7.63 16.82
C SER A 140 -11.74 -8.78 16.22
N PRO A 141 -11.54 -10.03 16.68
CA PRO A 141 -10.94 -10.46 17.96
C PRO A 141 -9.41 -10.58 17.98
N TYR A 142 -8.84 -10.93 19.15
CA TYR A 142 -7.42 -11.27 19.29
C TYR A 142 -7.07 -12.48 18.44
N ILE A 143 -5.94 -12.41 17.74
CA ILE A 143 -5.48 -13.48 16.85
C ILE A 143 -4.56 -14.42 17.62
N GLY A 144 -5.10 -15.60 17.96
CA GLY A 144 -4.32 -16.67 18.60
C GLY A 144 -3.24 -17.22 17.67
N TRP A 145 -2.14 -17.70 18.26
CA TRP A 145 -1.00 -18.26 17.52
C TRP A 145 -1.38 -19.42 16.58
N GLN A 146 -2.45 -20.16 16.88
CA GLN A 146 -2.95 -21.23 16.02
C GLN A 146 -3.40 -20.69 14.66
N LYS A 147 -4.15 -19.57 14.66
CA LYS A 147 -4.61 -18.93 13.42
C LYS A 147 -3.43 -18.39 12.61
N VAL A 148 -2.43 -17.79 13.29
CA VAL A 148 -1.17 -17.37 12.67
C VAL A 148 -0.46 -18.55 12.01
N TYR A 149 -0.37 -19.69 12.71
CA TYR A 149 0.34 -20.89 12.26
C TYR A 149 -0.35 -21.56 11.07
N GLU A 150 -1.69 -21.59 11.05
CA GLU A 150 -2.49 -22.15 9.96
C GLU A 150 -2.57 -21.23 8.73
N ASN A 151 -2.22 -19.95 8.88
CA ASN A 151 -2.18 -18.97 7.80
C ASN A 151 -1.05 -19.28 6.81
N SER A 152 -1.37 -20.02 5.75
CA SER A 152 -0.38 -20.49 4.77
C SER A 152 -0.37 -19.64 3.49
N PRO A 153 0.71 -18.87 3.21
CA PRO A 153 0.84 -18.11 1.96
C PRO A 153 0.73 -18.97 0.70
N LYS A 154 1.15 -20.24 0.79
CA LYS A 154 1.06 -21.19 -0.33
C LYS A 154 -0.38 -21.50 -0.74
N VAL A 155 -1.33 -21.44 0.19
CA VAL A 155 -2.76 -21.73 -0.08
C VAL A 155 -3.47 -20.51 -0.66
N MET A 156 -2.95 -19.29 -0.42
CA MET A 156 -3.51 -18.03 -0.93
C MET A 156 -3.06 -17.71 -2.36
N ALA A 157 -1.97 -18.34 -2.81
CA ALA A 157 -1.35 -18.12 -4.11
C ALA A 157 -2.01 -18.91 -5.25
#